data_AF-A0A8H9LCH0-F1
#
_entry.id   AF-A0A8H9LCH0-F1
#
_cell.length_a   1.000
_cell.length_b   1.000
_cell.length_c   1.000
_cell.angle_alpha   90.00
_cell.angle_beta   90.00
_cell.angle_gamma   90.00
#
_symmetry.space_group_name_H-M   'P 1'
#
loop_
_entity.id
_entity.type
_entity.pdbx_description
1 polymer ?
#
loop_
_entity_poly.entity_id
_entity_poly.type
_entity_poly.pdbx_seq_one_letter_code
_entity_poly.pdbx_strand_id
1 'polypeptide(L)'
;MDGFDGSRGPGLAWTVGHLFFLAALVLFVRIFGRLRTMAGGGVTATAGYAAGLAGALALAAQFTIDIVVGFLSADHGAMGPRFEAVKAIPWVEPVVYTVVPLLFYVGMVALVARLAVGRRVPWWSAALVLVQAVLPLVSKDLIPLGAALLLLAFVPLLRLRPEQPVAHAPVLR
;
A
#
# COMPACT_ATOMS: atom_id res chain seq x y z
N MET A 1 -15.34 -4.61 3.08
CA MET A 1 -16.49 -5.52 2.95
C MET A 1 -17.26 -5.47 4.24
N ASP A 2 -18.58 -5.37 4.15
CA ASP A 2 -19.57 -5.11 5.22
C ASP A 2 -20.32 -6.39 5.64
N GLY A 3 -19.78 -7.57 5.31
CA GLY A 3 -20.39 -8.85 5.71
C GLY A 3 -21.78 -9.12 5.13
N PHE A 4 -22.25 -8.34 4.14
CA PHE A 4 -23.60 -8.38 3.57
C PHE A 4 -24.75 -8.01 4.53
N ASP A 5 -24.45 -7.55 5.74
CA ASP A 5 -25.47 -7.09 6.71
C ASP A 5 -25.72 -5.57 6.68
N GLY A 6 -25.00 -4.85 5.80
CA GLY A 6 -25.11 -3.41 5.63
C GLY A 6 -24.40 -2.60 6.74
N SER A 7 -23.72 -3.26 7.69
CA SER A 7 -22.96 -2.63 8.76
C SER A 7 -21.45 -2.84 8.55
N ARG A 8 -20.66 -1.76 8.63
CA ARG A 8 -19.19 -1.87 8.63
C ARG A 8 -18.69 -2.07 10.06
N GLY A 9 -19.18 -3.11 10.74
CA GLY A 9 -18.94 -3.40 12.15
C GLY A 9 -17.90 -4.49 12.43
N PRO A 10 -17.56 -4.73 13.71
CA PRO A 10 -16.77 -5.90 14.10
C PRO A 10 -17.53 -7.16 13.68
N GLY A 11 -16.91 -7.97 12.83
CA GLY A 11 -17.49 -9.19 12.28
C GLY A 11 -16.45 -9.99 11.50
N LEU A 12 -16.77 -11.24 11.17
CA LEU A 12 -15.82 -12.16 10.54
C LEU A 12 -15.33 -11.64 9.20
N ALA A 13 -16.23 -11.22 8.31
CA ALA A 13 -15.87 -10.68 7.00
C ALA A 13 -15.00 -9.41 7.09
N TRP A 14 -15.33 -8.53 8.04
CA TRP A 14 -14.57 -7.31 8.31
C TRP A 14 -13.15 -7.63 8.81
N THR A 15 -13.04 -8.53 9.79
CA THR A 15 -11.75 -8.94 10.39
C THR A 15 -10.86 -9.67 9.38
N VAL A 16 -11.43 -10.61 8.62
CA VAL A 16 -10.73 -11.33 7.55
C VAL A 16 -10.24 -10.36 6.48
N GLY A 17 -11.02 -9.34 6.13
CA GLY A 17 -10.59 -8.27 5.24
C GLY A 17 -9.34 -7.54 5.75
N HIS A 18 -9.30 -7.17 7.04
CA HIS A 18 -8.14 -6.53 7.66
C HIS A 18 -6.90 -7.44 7.67
N LEU A 19 -7.09 -8.73 7.93
CA LEU A 19 -6.01 -9.71 7.87
C LEU A 19 -5.45 -9.87 6.45
N PHE A 20 -6.31 -9.90 5.43
CA PHE A 20 -5.87 -9.91 4.03
C PHE A 20 -5.11 -8.64 3.65
N PHE A 21 -5.53 -7.46 4.14
CA PHE A 21 -4.77 -6.23 3.94
C PHE A 21 -3.39 -6.30 4.59
N LEU A 22 -3.28 -6.79 5.83
CA LEU A 22 -1.99 -6.99 6.49
C LEU A 22 -1.08 -7.95 5.71
N ALA A 23 -1.62 -9.08 5.24
CA ALA A 23 -0.88 -10.01 4.40
C ALA A 23 -0.41 -9.36 3.10
N ALA A 24 -1.27 -8.57 2.45
CA ALA A 24 -0.92 -7.82 1.25
C ALA A 24 0.20 -6.81 1.52
N LEU A 25 0.18 -6.10 2.65
CA LEU A 25 1.24 -5.15 3.01
C LEU A 25 2.62 -5.82 3.13
N VAL A 26 2.68 -7.04 3.67
CA VAL A 26 3.92 -7.83 3.71
C VAL A 26 4.45 -8.10 2.29
N LEU A 27 3.56 -8.43 1.35
CA LEU A 27 3.92 -8.59 -0.06
C LEU A 27 4.38 -7.25 -0.67
N PHE A 28 3.72 -6.14 -0.34
CA PHE A 28 4.08 -4.81 -0.84
C PHE A 28 5.46 -4.36 -0.40
N VAL A 29 5.92 -4.68 0.81
CA VAL A 29 7.31 -4.41 1.24
C VAL A 29 8.30 -5.03 0.25
N ARG A 30 8.06 -6.27 -0.20
CA ARG A 30 8.88 -6.94 -1.20
C ARG A 30 8.74 -6.31 -2.58
N ILE A 31 7.51 -5.96 -2.98
CA ILE A 31 7.23 -5.31 -4.27
C ILE A 31 7.94 -3.95 -4.37
N PHE A 32 7.90 -3.13 -3.32
CA PHE A 32 8.62 -1.86 -3.27
C PHE A 32 10.13 -2.05 -3.45
N GLY A 33 10.71 -3.06 -2.82
CA GLY A 33 12.12 -3.41 -3.01
C GLY A 33 12.43 -3.73 -4.48
N ARG A 34 11.60 -4.57 -5.11
CA ARG A 34 11.76 -4.91 -6.55
C ARG A 34 11.59 -3.70 -7.45
N LEU A 35 10.55 -2.89 -7.23
CA LEU A 35 10.31 -1.66 -7.98
C LEU A 35 11.50 -0.69 -7.88
N ARG A 36 12.07 -0.52 -6.68
CA ARG A 36 13.29 0.29 -6.48
C ARG A 36 14.45 -0.23 -7.30
N THR A 37 14.71 -1.54 -7.27
CA THR A 37 15.81 -2.16 -8.04
C THR A 37 15.59 -2.01 -9.55
N MET A 38 14.35 -2.21 -10.02
CA MET A 38 13.99 -2.10 -11.43
C MET A 38 14.05 -0.65 -11.93
N ALA A 39 13.87 0.33 -11.05
CA ALA A 39 13.95 1.75 -11.35
C ALA A 39 15.39 2.30 -11.43
N GLY A 40 16.40 1.44 -11.28
CA GLY A 40 17.82 1.78 -11.45
C GLY A 40 18.42 2.62 -10.31
N GLY A 41 17.83 2.58 -9.11
CA GLY A 41 18.35 3.32 -7.94
C GLY A 41 18.27 4.85 -8.05
N GLY A 42 19.16 5.54 -7.34
CA GLY A 42 19.19 7.00 -7.24
C GLY A 42 18.24 7.59 -6.19
N VAL A 43 18.31 8.92 -6.03
CA VAL A 43 17.56 9.66 -4.99
C VAL A 43 16.06 9.46 -5.14
N THR A 44 15.52 9.60 -6.36
CA THR A 44 14.07 9.49 -6.59
C THR A 44 13.52 8.08 -6.33
N ALA A 45 14.24 7.03 -6.74
CA ALA A 45 13.81 5.65 -6.49
C ALA A 45 13.93 5.29 -5.00
N THR A 46 14.95 5.84 -4.32
CA THR A 46 15.12 5.65 -2.87
C THR A 46 14.05 6.40 -2.09
N ALA A 47 13.72 7.64 -2.47
CA ALA A 47 12.63 8.41 -1.87
C ALA A 47 11.27 7.72 -2.08
N GLY A 48 10.97 7.26 -3.30
CA GLY A 48 9.74 6.51 -3.59
C GLY A 48 9.63 5.21 -2.78
N TYR A 49 10.74 4.48 -2.64
CA TYR A 49 10.81 3.30 -1.79
C TYR A 49 10.58 3.62 -0.31
N ALA A 50 11.27 4.63 0.22
CA ALA A 50 11.15 5.04 1.61
C ALA A 50 9.73 5.52 1.94
N ALA A 51 9.13 6.33 1.05
CA ALA A 51 7.74 6.75 1.17
C ALA A 51 6.78 5.55 1.16
N GLY A 52 6.96 4.62 0.21
CA GLY A 52 6.16 3.40 0.12
C GLY A 52 6.23 2.56 1.38
N LEU A 53 7.43 2.37 1.94
CA LEU A 53 7.62 1.66 3.20
C LEU A 53 7.00 2.38 4.39
N ALA A 54 7.22 3.69 4.52
CA ALA A 54 6.64 4.47 5.61
C ALA A 54 5.11 4.36 5.61
N GLY A 55 4.49 4.52 4.45
CA GLY A 55 3.04 4.34 4.31
C GLY A 55 2.58 2.90 4.55
N ALA A 56 3.34 1.89 4.12
CA ALA A 56 3.01 0.49 4.41
C ALA A 56 3.03 0.19 5.92
N LEU A 57 4.01 0.74 6.66
CA LEU A 57 4.10 0.60 8.11
C LEU A 57 2.96 1.33 8.82
N ALA A 58 2.61 2.53 8.37
CA ALA A 58 1.46 3.28 8.90
C ALA A 58 0.14 2.52 8.67
N LEU A 59 -0.09 2.00 7.46
CA LEU A 59 -1.26 1.17 7.16
C LEU A 59 -1.27 -0.13 7.98
N ALA A 60 -0.12 -0.75 8.21
CA ALA A 60 -0.04 -1.95 9.04
C ALA A 60 -0.42 -1.64 10.50
N ALA A 61 0.06 -0.52 11.04
CA ALA A 61 -0.34 -0.02 12.34
C ALA A 61 -1.86 0.26 12.38
N GLN A 62 -2.39 0.93 11.35
CA GLN A 62 -3.81 1.23 11.23
C GLN A 62 -4.66 -0.03 11.27
N PHE A 63 -4.41 -1.00 10.38
CA PHE A 63 -5.18 -2.24 10.34
C PHE A 63 -5.03 -3.07 11.63
N THR A 64 -3.88 -3.00 12.30
CA THR A 64 -3.68 -3.66 13.59
C THR A 64 -4.55 -3.00 14.67
N ILE A 65 -4.55 -1.67 14.75
CA ILE A 65 -5.41 -0.93 15.69
C ILE A 65 -6.88 -1.21 15.38
N ASP A 66 -7.26 -1.18 14.10
CA ASP A 66 -8.62 -1.45 13.67
C ASP A 66 -9.05 -2.83 14.20
N ILE A 67 -8.26 -3.89 13.95
CA ILE A 67 -8.54 -5.23 14.46
C ILE A 67 -8.69 -5.24 16.00
N VAL A 68 -7.78 -4.60 16.73
CA VAL A 68 -7.84 -4.54 18.20
C VAL A 68 -9.11 -3.84 18.66
N VAL A 69 -9.43 -2.67 18.09
CA VAL A 69 -10.67 -1.94 18.40
C VAL A 69 -11.89 -2.79 18.08
N GLY A 70 -11.86 -3.54 16.98
CA GLY A 70 -12.93 -4.45 16.61
C GLY A 70 -13.14 -5.57 17.62
N PHE A 71 -12.07 -6.22 18.09
CA PHE A 71 -12.17 -7.24 19.13
C PHE A 71 -12.61 -6.68 20.50
N LEU A 72 -12.29 -5.42 20.80
CA LEU A 72 -12.68 -4.77 22.03
C LEU A 72 -14.12 -4.23 22.01
N SER A 73 -14.78 -4.22 20.84
CA SER A 73 -16.12 -3.64 20.64
C SER A 73 -17.19 -4.72 20.57
N ALA A 74 -18.30 -4.51 21.26
CA ALA A 74 -19.44 -5.43 21.21
C ALA A 74 -20.18 -5.39 19.86
N ASP A 75 -20.21 -4.22 19.24
CA ASP A 75 -20.91 -3.96 17.97
C ASP A 75 -20.27 -2.77 17.23
N HIS A 76 -20.85 -2.41 16.08
CA HIS A 76 -20.39 -1.29 15.26
C HIS A 76 -20.49 0.06 15.98
N GLY A 77 -21.57 0.30 16.74
CA GLY A 77 -21.76 1.55 17.47
C GLY A 77 -20.71 1.74 18.56
N ALA A 78 -20.28 0.65 19.19
CA ALA A 78 -19.26 0.63 20.22
C ALA A 78 -17.84 0.90 19.68
N MET A 79 -17.57 0.72 18.38
CA MET A 79 -16.26 1.00 17.78
C MET A 79 -15.94 2.51 17.75
N GLY A 80 -16.94 3.35 17.47
CA GLY A 80 -16.75 4.79 17.27
C GLY A 80 -15.99 5.46 18.42
N PRO A 81 -16.52 5.42 19.67
CA PRO A 81 -15.85 6.02 20.83
C PRO A 81 -14.43 5.50 21.08
N ARG A 82 -14.16 4.23 20.75
CA ARG A 82 -12.82 3.64 20.89
C ARG A 82 -11.85 4.18 19.85
N PHE A 83 -12.29 4.31 18.59
CA PHE A 83 -11.48 4.95 17.55
C PHE A 83 -11.18 6.41 17.87
N GLU A 84 -12.17 7.15 18.38
CA GLU A 84 -11.97 8.54 18.81
C GLU A 84 -10.93 8.63 19.93
N ALA A 85 -11.00 7.74 20.93
CA ALA A 85 -10.01 7.69 22.01
C ALA A 85 -8.59 7.39 21.48
N VAL A 86 -8.45 6.48 20.51
CA VAL A 86 -7.14 6.18 19.90
C VAL A 86 -6.61 7.36 19.07
N LYS A 87 -7.47 7.99 18.25
CA LYS A 87 -7.08 9.12 17.39
C LYS A 87 -6.78 10.39 18.19
N ALA A 88 -7.35 10.53 19.39
CA ALA A 88 -7.06 11.64 20.30
C ALA A 88 -5.61 11.61 20.84
N ILE A 89 -4.90 10.48 20.73
CA ILE A 89 -3.47 10.42 21.08
C ILE A 89 -2.68 11.31 20.10
N PRO A 90 -1.85 12.24 20.59
CA PRO A 90 -1.07 13.12 19.73
C PRO A 90 -0.35 12.36 18.62
N TRP A 91 -0.46 12.89 17.40
CA TRP A 91 0.13 12.35 16.17
C TRP A 91 -0.46 11.06 15.62
N VAL A 92 -1.31 10.32 16.36
CA VAL A 92 -1.88 9.06 15.84
C VAL A 92 -2.70 9.30 14.58
N GLU A 93 -3.56 10.32 14.57
CA GLU A 93 -4.35 10.63 13.38
C GLU A 93 -3.50 10.93 12.13
N PRO A 94 -2.55 11.90 12.14
CA PRO A 94 -1.71 12.17 10.97
C PRO A 94 -0.74 11.03 10.62
N VAL A 95 -0.20 10.32 11.60
CA VAL A 95 0.81 9.28 11.36
C VAL A 95 0.20 7.94 10.97
N VAL A 96 -0.98 7.61 11.46
CA VAL A 96 -1.55 6.26 11.29
C VAL A 96 -2.79 6.27 10.41
N TYR A 97 -3.57 7.34 10.39
CA TYR A 97 -4.88 7.35 9.73
C TYR A 97 -4.97 8.26 8.50
N THR A 98 -4.18 9.33 8.40
CA THR A 98 -4.35 10.33 7.33
C THR A 98 -3.10 10.55 6.49
N VAL A 99 -2.04 11.17 6.99
CA VAL A 99 -0.94 11.69 6.15
C VAL A 99 0.06 10.60 5.74
N VAL A 100 0.69 9.93 6.69
CA VAL A 100 1.74 8.94 6.38
C VAL A 100 1.22 7.73 5.59
N PRO A 101 0.01 7.19 5.83
CA PRO A 101 -0.57 6.15 4.98
C PRO A 101 -0.60 6.49 3.50
N LEU A 102 -0.82 7.76 3.13
CA LEU A 102 -0.86 8.19 1.73
C LEU A 102 0.49 8.01 1.02
N LEU A 103 1.60 7.99 1.77
CA LEU A 103 2.93 7.76 1.23
C LEU A 103 3.06 6.38 0.58
N PHE A 104 2.23 5.41 0.98
CA PHE A 104 2.15 4.10 0.32
C PHE A 104 1.84 4.26 -1.16
N TYR A 105 0.78 5.01 -1.47
CA TYR A 105 0.33 5.26 -2.83
C TYR A 105 1.30 6.16 -3.59
N VAL A 106 1.80 7.22 -2.94
CA VAL A 106 2.79 8.14 -3.54
C VAL A 106 4.06 7.39 -3.94
N GLY A 107 4.60 6.56 -3.06
CA GLY A 107 5.78 5.75 -3.33
C GLY A 107 5.57 4.80 -4.50
N MET A 108 4.40 4.14 -4.56
CA MET A 108 4.06 3.22 -5.63
C MET A 108 3.91 3.92 -6.98
N VAL A 109 3.15 5.02 -7.02
CA VAL A 109 2.98 5.85 -8.23
C VAL A 109 4.33 6.37 -8.70
N ALA A 110 5.16 6.92 -7.81
CA ALA A 110 6.47 7.47 -8.16
C ALA A 110 7.40 6.41 -8.79
N LEU A 111 7.44 5.20 -8.22
CA LEU A 111 8.28 4.12 -8.73
C LEU A 111 7.78 3.59 -10.08
N VAL A 112 6.48 3.36 -10.24
CA VAL A 112 5.92 2.86 -11.50
C VAL A 112 5.96 3.94 -12.60
N ALA A 113 5.71 5.20 -12.26
CA ALA A 113 5.86 6.32 -13.19
C ALA A 113 7.30 6.46 -13.66
N ARG A 114 8.30 6.30 -12.79
CA ARG A 114 9.71 6.30 -13.19
C ARG A 114 10.02 5.17 -14.18
N LEU A 115 9.49 3.97 -13.96
CA LEU A 115 9.62 2.86 -14.92
C LEU A 115 8.97 3.18 -16.27
N ALA A 116 7.81 3.85 -16.26
CA ALA A 116 7.10 4.26 -17.46
C ALA A 116 7.84 5.36 -18.25
N VAL A 117 8.35 6.38 -17.55
CA VAL A 117 9.19 7.45 -18.14
C VAL A 117 10.46 6.86 -18.73
N GLY A 118 11.09 5.91 -18.03
CA GLY A 118 12.21 5.13 -18.55
C GLY A 118 11.85 4.10 -19.63
N ARG A 119 10.59 4.08 -20.10
CA ARG A 119 10.04 3.17 -21.12
C ARG A 119 10.25 1.67 -20.81
N ARG A 120 10.44 1.32 -19.54
CA ARG A 120 10.56 -0.07 -19.07
C ARG A 120 9.20 -0.75 -18.94
N VAL A 121 8.14 0.04 -18.71
CA VAL A 121 6.73 -0.40 -18.74
C VAL A 121 5.90 0.57 -19.58
N PRO A 122 4.73 0.15 -20.09
CA PRO A 122 3.84 1.08 -20.77
C PRO A 122 3.27 2.14 -19.81
N TRP A 123 2.96 3.31 -20.34
CA TRP A 123 2.43 4.45 -19.57
C TRP A 123 1.12 4.12 -18.85
N TRP A 124 0.30 3.23 -19.41
CA TRP A 124 -0.97 2.84 -18.82
C TRP A 124 -0.78 2.12 -17.48
N SER A 125 0.36 1.45 -17.23
CA SER A 125 0.64 0.86 -15.91
C SER A 125 0.67 1.92 -14.81
N ALA A 126 1.34 3.06 -15.07
CA ALA A 126 1.37 4.17 -14.12
C ALA A 126 -0.02 4.81 -13.95
N ALA A 127 -0.78 4.95 -15.05
CA ALA A 127 -2.14 5.48 -15.00
C ALA A 127 -3.07 4.57 -14.17
N LEU A 128 -3.00 3.25 -14.34
CA LEU A 128 -3.80 2.30 -13.54
C LEU A 128 -3.43 2.32 -12.06
N VAL A 129 -2.15 2.44 -11.72
CA VAL A 129 -1.68 2.58 -10.33
C VAL A 129 -2.18 3.88 -9.69
N LEU A 130 -2.25 4.97 -10.47
CA LEU A 130 -2.82 6.23 -10.02
C LEU A 130 -4.34 6.11 -9.82
N VAL A 131 -5.06 5.55 -10.79
CA VAL A 131 -6.52 5.36 -10.69
C VAL A 131 -6.86 4.50 -9.48
N GLN A 132 -6.18 3.37 -9.27
CA GLN A 132 -6.45 2.54 -8.10
C GLN A 132 -6.15 3.23 -6.77
N ALA A 133 -5.24 4.21 -6.73
CA ALA A 133 -4.93 4.96 -5.51
C ALA A 133 -6.06 5.93 -5.13
N VAL A 134 -6.80 6.42 -6.13
CA VAL A 134 -7.88 7.39 -5.93
C VAL A 134 -9.21 6.70 -5.62
N LEU A 135 -9.46 5.50 -6.17
CA LEU A 135 -10.75 4.80 -6.00
C LEU A 135 -11.21 4.66 -4.52
N PRO A 136 -10.36 4.25 -3.56
CA PRO A 136 -10.76 4.12 -2.16
C PRO A 136 -11.12 5.46 -1.48
N LEU A 137 -10.64 6.59 -2.02
CA LEU A 137 -10.98 7.93 -1.53
C LEU A 137 -12.40 8.33 -1.94
N VAL A 138 -12.88 7.82 -3.07
CA VAL A 138 -14.26 8.03 -3.56
C VAL A 138 -15.22 7.10 -2.82
N SER A 139 -14.91 5.80 -2.82
CA SER A 139 -15.66 4.80 -2.06
C SER A 139 -14.80 3.59 -1.75
N LYS A 140 -14.92 3.10 -0.51
CA LYS A 140 -14.29 1.84 -0.08
C LYS A 140 -14.89 0.61 -0.81
N ASP A 141 -16.07 0.72 -1.40
CA ASP A 141 -16.67 -0.37 -2.17
C ASP A 141 -15.98 -0.57 -3.53
N LEU A 142 -15.15 0.40 -3.95
CA LEU A 142 -14.33 0.31 -5.17
C LEU A 142 -12.97 -0.35 -4.93
N ILE A 143 -12.67 -0.79 -3.70
CA ILE A 143 -11.42 -1.50 -3.38
C ILE A 143 -11.19 -2.74 -4.26
N PRO A 144 -12.19 -3.64 -4.49
CA PRO A 144 -11.99 -4.80 -5.35
C PRO A 144 -11.63 -4.42 -6.79
N LEU A 145 -12.26 -3.35 -7.32
CA LEU A 145 -11.91 -2.79 -8.63
C LEU A 145 -10.47 -2.23 -8.60
N GLY A 146 -10.11 -1.47 -7.58
CA GLY A 146 -8.74 -0.97 -7.39
C GLY A 146 -7.71 -2.09 -7.37
N ALA A 147 -7.98 -3.19 -6.67
CA ALA A 147 -7.12 -4.37 -6.65
C ALA A 147 -6.98 -5.02 -8.04
N ALA A 148 -8.07 -5.14 -8.80
CA ALA A 148 -8.03 -5.66 -10.17
C ALA A 148 -7.21 -4.77 -11.11
N LEU A 149 -7.38 -3.44 -11.02
CA LEU A 149 -6.58 -2.48 -11.79
C LEU A 149 -5.10 -2.56 -11.42
N LEU A 150 -4.78 -2.76 -10.14
CA LEU A 150 -3.40 -2.90 -9.68
C LEU A 150 -2.74 -4.17 -10.20
N LEU A 151 -3.47 -5.30 -10.18
CA LEU A 151 -2.99 -6.55 -10.77
C LEU A 151 -2.72 -6.38 -12.27
N LEU A 152 -3.64 -5.75 -13.00
CA LEU A 152 -3.46 -5.44 -14.42
C LEU A 152 -2.25 -4.53 -14.66
N ALA A 153 -2.08 -3.49 -13.83
CA ALA A 153 -0.95 -2.58 -13.90
C ALA A 153 0.40 -3.29 -13.73
N PHE A 154 0.43 -4.39 -12.98
CA PHE A 154 1.64 -5.15 -12.67
C PHE A 154 1.98 -6.22 -13.72
N VAL A 155 1.07 -6.55 -14.65
CA VAL A 155 1.33 -7.54 -15.71
C VAL A 155 2.63 -7.26 -16.49
N PRO A 156 2.95 -6.01 -16.91
CA PRO A 156 4.19 -5.74 -17.62
C PRO A 156 5.44 -5.90 -16.73
N LEU A 157 5.32 -5.70 -15.43
CA LEU A 157 6.43 -5.84 -14.47
C LEU A 157 6.90 -7.30 -14.36
N LEU A 158 6.01 -8.28 -14.61
CA LEU A 158 6.34 -9.70 -14.58
C LEU A 158 7.40 -10.09 -15.62
N ARG A 159 7.56 -9.29 -16.68
CA ARG A 159 8.52 -9.54 -17.77
C ARG A 159 9.87 -8.86 -17.53
N LEU A 160 9.97 -7.99 -16.53
CA LEU A 160 11.19 -7.25 -16.25
C LEU A 160 12.11 -8.06 -15.34
N ARG A 161 13.35 -8.24 -15.80
CA ARG A 161 14.42 -8.83 -14.99
C ARG A 161 15.10 -7.71 -14.17
N PRO A 162 15.41 -7.92 -12.88
CA PRO A 162 16.26 -7.01 -12.14
C PRO A 162 17.62 -6.87 -12.84
N GLU A 163 18.17 -5.66 -12.90
CA GLU A 163 19.55 -5.48 -13.35
C GLU A 163 20.48 -6.26 -12.41
N GLN A 164 21.29 -7.15 -12.98
CA GLN A 164 22.36 -7.83 -12.25
C GLN A 164 23.38 -6.75 -11.86
N PRO A 165 23.86 -6.70 -10.59
CA PRO A 165 25.00 -5.88 -10.24
C PRO A 165 26.14 -6.23 -11.19
N VAL A 166 26.70 -5.24 -11.89
CA VAL A 166 27.89 -5.45 -12.70
C VAL A 166 28.98 -5.93 -11.74
N ALA A 167 29.33 -7.21 -11.81
CA ALA A 167 30.46 -7.73 -11.05
C ALA A 167 31.69 -6.94 -11.51
N HIS A 168 32.21 -6.07 -10.64
CA HIS A 168 33.52 -5.47 -10.87
C HIS A 168 34.52 -6.61 -10.90
N ALA A 169 34.95 -7.00 -12.10
CA ALA A 169 36.04 -7.94 -12.27
C ALA A 169 37.26 -7.41 -11.49
N PRO A 170 37.93 -8.24 -10.67
CA PRO A 170 39.09 -7.79 -9.93
C PRO A 170 40.15 -7.37 -10.94
N VAL A 171 40.53 -6.09 -10.89
CA VAL A 171 41.70 -5.59 -11.61
C VAL A 171 42.91 -6.21 -10.91
N LEU A 172 43.45 -7.28 -11.48
CA LEU A 172 44.76 -7.81 -11.10
C LEU A 172 45.80 -6.72 -11.43
N ARG A 173 46.41 -6.16 -10.39
CA ARG A 173 47.64 -5.37 -10.47
C ARG A 173 48.82 -6.26 -10.14
#